data_AF-A0A8J2VZ58-F1
#
_entry.id   AF-A0A8J2VZ58-F1
#
_cell.length_a   1.000
_cell.length_b   1.000
_cell.length_c   1.000
_cell.angle_alpha   90.00
_cell.angle_beta   90.00
_cell.angle_gamma   90.00
#
_symmetry.space_group_name_H-M   'P 1'
#
loop_
_entity.id
_entity.type
_entity.pdbx_description
1 polymer ?
#
loop_
_entity_poly.entity_id
_entity_poly.type
_entity_poly.pdbx_seq_one_letter_code
_entity_poly.pdbx_strand_id
1 'polypeptide(L)'
;MHERIIFRELINDSINNRSEASLVVFKKYVLEFSKSWDENYPLICFWHSLWCSNWFSDQMLSNELLETCPILQDIVRDKATIFSINFLKEYNEDAVVRLLQSLLKYDMMTEYSKVLQILFGYKLKQRDLRGCTEIIKNCEVLNISLPSNQQGKYIQMLIRNKYTEKPKETPKIGGKNFKMKF
;
A
#
# COMPACT_ATOMS: atom_id res chain seq x y z
N MET A 1 27.38 -9.58 10.70
CA MET A 1 26.87 -9.88 9.33
C MET A 1 26.29 -11.29 9.23
N HIS A 2 26.93 -12.33 9.79
CA HIS A 2 26.42 -13.70 9.77
C HIS A 2 25.11 -13.89 10.55
N GLU A 3 24.98 -13.31 11.74
CA GLU A 3 23.75 -13.42 12.56
C GLU A 3 22.49 -12.88 11.85
N ARG A 4 22.63 -11.78 11.09
CA ARG A 4 21.50 -11.20 10.32
C ARG A 4 21.00 -12.12 9.21
N ILE A 5 21.87 -12.95 8.64
CA ILE A 5 21.52 -13.93 7.60
C ILE A 5 20.76 -15.09 8.24
N ILE A 6 21.30 -15.63 9.35
CA ILE A 6 20.69 -16.73 10.10
C ILE A 6 19.28 -16.35 10.58
N PHE A 7 19.11 -15.15 11.14
CA PHE A 7 17.78 -14.68 11.57
C PHE A 7 16.79 -14.62 10.41
N ARG A 8 17.22 -14.10 9.26
CA ARG A 8 16.35 -13.99 8.09
C ARG A 8 15.95 -15.36 7.55
N GLU A 9 16.88 -16.31 7.50
CA GLU A 9 16.62 -17.69 7.10
C GLU A 9 15.64 -18.37 8.05
N LEU A 10 15.86 -18.26 9.37
CA LEU A 10 14.95 -18.83 10.37
C LEU A 10 13.53 -18.26 10.32
N ILE A 11 13.41 -16.95 10.11
CA ILE A 11 12.11 -16.28 9.93
C ILE A 11 11.43 -16.80 8.65
N ASN A 12 12.16 -16.84 7.54
CA ASN A 12 11.63 -17.32 6.27
C ASN A 12 11.22 -18.78 6.37
N ASP A 13 12.02 -19.65 6.97
CA ASP A 13 11.69 -21.06 7.18
C ASP A 13 10.45 -21.22 8.06
N SER A 14 10.31 -20.43 9.13
CA SER A 14 9.14 -20.52 10.01
C SER A 14 7.84 -20.12 9.30
N ILE A 15 7.90 -19.09 8.46
CA ILE A 15 6.77 -18.63 7.63
C ILE A 15 6.48 -19.64 6.53
N ASN A 16 7.50 -20.12 5.81
CA ASN A 16 7.36 -21.05 4.69
C ASN A 16 6.85 -22.42 5.14
N ASN A 17 7.34 -22.90 6.28
CA ASN A 17 6.93 -24.17 6.88
C ASN A 17 5.62 -24.06 7.69
N ARG A 18 5.01 -22.87 7.75
CA ARG A 18 3.72 -22.61 8.41
C ARG A 18 3.66 -23.08 9.86
N SER A 19 4.77 -22.98 10.58
CA SER A 19 4.80 -23.39 11.98
C SER A 19 4.30 -22.25 12.87
N GLU A 20 2.99 -22.19 13.10
CA GLU A 20 2.37 -21.16 13.96
C GLU A 20 2.98 -21.16 15.37
N ALA A 21 3.25 -22.35 15.93
CA ALA A 21 3.94 -22.49 17.20
C ALA A 21 5.35 -21.87 17.15
N SER A 22 6.09 -22.06 16.06
CA SER A 22 7.39 -21.41 15.86
C SER A 22 7.22 -19.89 15.78
N LEU A 23 6.24 -19.36 15.07
CA LEU A 23 6.01 -17.91 14.96
C LEU A 23 5.69 -17.27 16.32
N VAL A 24 4.91 -17.94 17.17
CA VAL A 24 4.64 -17.47 18.54
C VAL A 24 5.91 -17.45 19.39
N VAL A 25 6.76 -18.48 19.29
CA VAL A 25 8.05 -18.52 19.99
C VAL A 25 9.00 -17.44 19.45
N PHE A 26 9.09 -17.28 18.13
CA PHE A 26 9.90 -16.25 17.48
C PHE A 26 9.48 -14.84 17.90
N LYS A 27 8.17 -14.57 17.96
CA LYS A 27 7.64 -13.29 18.45
C LYS A 27 8.18 -12.95 19.83
N LYS A 28 8.11 -13.88 20.79
CA LYS A 28 8.64 -13.67 22.15
C LYS A 28 10.13 -13.37 22.11
N TYR A 29 10.88 -14.17 21.35
CA TYR A 29 12.32 -14.02 21.22
C TYR A 29 12.72 -12.66 20.63
N VAL A 30 12.12 -12.22 19.52
CA VAL A 30 12.51 -10.93 18.89
C VAL A 30 12.14 -9.72 19.74
N LEU A 31 11.05 -9.80 20.52
CA LEU A 31 10.67 -8.77 21.47
C LEU A 31 11.62 -8.71 22.67
N GLU A 32 11.96 -9.87 23.25
CA GLU A 32 12.95 -9.95 24.33
C GLU A 32 14.33 -9.48 23.87
N PHE A 33 14.73 -9.84 22.64
CA PHE A 33 15.99 -9.42 22.05
C PHE A 33 16.04 -7.90 21.87
N SER A 34 15.02 -7.31 21.23
CA SER A 34 14.92 -5.85 21.06
C SER A 34 14.98 -5.13 22.41
N LYS A 35 14.26 -5.62 23.42
CA LYS A 35 14.24 -5.01 24.75
C LYS A 35 15.57 -5.14 25.50
N SER A 36 16.26 -6.27 25.37
CA SER A 36 17.48 -6.56 26.15
C SER A 36 18.71 -5.89 25.56
N TRP A 37 18.74 -5.70 24.24
CA TRP A 37 19.93 -5.26 23.51
C TRP A 37 19.77 -3.90 22.81
N ASP A 38 18.58 -3.28 22.89
CA ASP A 38 18.21 -2.06 22.13
C ASP A 38 18.41 -2.21 20.61
N GLU A 39 18.39 -3.45 20.12
CA GLU A 39 18.64 -3.82 18.73
C GLU A 39 17.34 -4.27 18.06
N ASN A 40 16.77 -3.37 17.26
CA ASN A 40 15.43 -3.56 16.67
C ASN A 40 15.44 -4.30 15.33
N TYR A 41 16.62 -4.59 14.75
CA TYR A 41 16.72 -5.20 13.43
C TYR A 41 15.95 -6.53 13.29
N PRO A 42 16.08 -7.52 14.22
CA PRO A 42 15.34 -8.78 14.11
C PRO A 42 13.82 -8.58 14.19
N LEU A 43 13.36 -7.66 15.05
CA LEU A 43 11.95 -7.31 15.18
C LEU A 43 11.39 -6.73 13.88
N ILE A 44 12.13 -5.80 13.24
CA ILE A 44 11.74 -5.20 11.96
C ILE A 44 11.66 -6.28 10.87
N CYS A 45 12.67 -7.15 10.77
CA CYS A 45 12.68 -8.24 9.79
C CYS A 45 11.50 -9.19 9.99
N PHE A 46 11.22 -9.57 11.23
CA PHE A 46 10.12 -10.45 11.56
C PHE A 46 8.77 -9.82 11.20
N TRP A 47 8.53 -8.59 11.65
CA TRP A 47 7.32 -7.86 11.32
C TRP A 47 7.13 -7.71 9.81
N HIS A 48 8.17 -7.32 9.08
CA HIS A 48 8.10 -7.11 7.63
C HIS A 48 7.80 -8.40 6.88
N SER A 49 8.43 -9.52 7.25
CA SER A 49 8.15 -10.81 6.63
C SER A 49 6.71 -11.27 6.86
N LEU A 50 6.19 -11.09 8.08
CA LEU A 50 4.78 -11.37 8.39
C LEU A 50 3.83 -10.44 7.62
N TRP A 51 4.15 -9.15 7.55
CA TRP A 51 3.34 -8.13 6.87
C TRP A 51 3.24 -8.36 5.36
N CYS A 52 4.32 -8.83 4.74
CA CYS A 52 4.38 -9.18 3.33
C CYS A 52 3.78 -10.56 3.02
N SER A 53 3.45 -11.35 4.04
CA SER A 53 2.85 -12.67 3.84
C SER A 53 1.45 -12.56 3.25
N ASN A 54 1.09 -13.54 2.42
CA ASN A 54 -0.26 -13.70 1.88
C ASN A 54 -1.20 -14.42 2.86
N TRP A 55 -0.67 -14.92 3.98
CA TRP A 55 -1.46 -15.65 4.97
C TRP A 55 -2.12 -14.71 5.97
N PHE A 56 -3.40 -14.97 6.23
CA PHE A 56 -4.19 -14.16 7.16
C PHE A 56 -3.63 -14.20 8.59
N SER A 57 -3.20 -15.37 9.08
CA SER A 57 -2.62 -15.52 10.42
C SER A 57 -1.34 -14.72 10.59
N ASP A 58 -0.46 -14.71 9.58
CA ASP A 58 0.76 -13.90 9.58
C ASP A 58 0.44 -12.41 9.60
N GLN A 59 -0.54 -11.98 8.79
CA GLN A 59 -0.99 -10.59 8.77
C GLN A 59 -1.60 -10.15 10.10
N MET A 60 -2.38 -11.03 10.75
CA MET A 60 -2.91 -10.78 12.09
C MET A 60 -1.79 -10.62 13.11
N LEU A 61 -0.78 -11.49 13.07
CA LEU A 61 0.38 -11.41 13.96
C LEU A 61 1.22 -10.15 13.71
N SER A 62 1.39 -9.76 12.45
CA SER A 62 2.06 -8.50 12.07
C SER A 62 1.32 -7.28 12.62
N ASN A 63 -0.01 -7.26 12.51
CA ASN A 63 -0.84 -6.19 13.05
C ASN A 63 -0.77 -6.12 14.57
N GLU A 64 -0.79 -7.28 15.24
CA GLU A 64 -0.65 -7.37 16.70
C GLU A 64 0.72 -6.85 17.17
N LEU A 65 1.80 -7.18 16.46
CA LEU A 65 3.14 -6.65 16.73
C LEU A 65 3.18 -5.13 16.63
N LEU A 66 2.61 -4.58 15.56
CA LEU A 66 2.57 -3.13 15.36
C LEU A 66 1.71 -2.44 16.41
N GLU A 67 0.63 -3.07 16.86
CA GLU A 67 -0.27 -2.53 17.90
C GLU A 67 0.39 -2.51 19.28
N THR A 68 1.16 -3.56 19.61
CA THR A 68 1.73 -3.77 20.96
C THR A 68 3.14 -3.22 21.13
N CYS A 69 3.81 -2.78 20.05
CA CYS A 69 5.20 -2.32 20.10
C CYS A 69 5.34 -0.87 19.57
N PRO A 70 5.38 0.14 20.46
CA PRO A 70 5.56 1.55 20.07
C PRO A 70 6.85 1.81 19.29
N ILE A 71 7.95 1.14 19.64
CA ILE A 71 9.23 1.26 18.92
C ILE A 71 9.06 0.83 17.46
N LEU A 72 8.32 -0.23 17.20
CA LEU A 72 8.02 -0.68 15.85
C LEU A 72 7.14 0.32 15.10
N GLN A 73 6.18 0.97 15.77
CA GLN A 73 5.38 2.05 15.20
C GLN A 73 6.26 3.22 14.74
N ASP A 74 7.21 3.65 15.57
CA ASP A 74 8.14 4.73 15.22
C ASP A 74 9.04 4.33 14.03
N ILE A 75 9.55 3.11 14.00
CA ILE A 75 10.35 2.62 12.88
C ILE A 75 9.52 2.57 11.59
N VAL A 76 8.29 2.07 11.65
CA VAL A 76 7.39 2.01 10.48
C VAL A 76 7.06 3.42 9.99
N ARG A 77 6.81 4.37 10.91
CA ARG A 77 6.62 5.79 10.61
C ARG A 77 7.80 6.34 9.81
N ASP A 78 9.02 6.15 10.31
CA ASP A 78 10.25 6.65 9.69
C ASP A 78 10.53 6.03 8.30
N LYS A 79 10.14 4.77 8.11
CA LYS A 79 10.41 4.01 6.87
C LYS A 79 9.25 4.02 5.87
N ALA A 80 8.08 4.54 6.22
CA ALA A 80 6.86 4.47 5.42
C ALA A 80 7.05 4.94 3.97
N THR A 81 7.76 6.06 3.77
CA THR A 81 8.02 6.60 2.43
C THR A 81 8.91 5.68 1.60
N ILE A 82 9.98 5.15 2.19
CA ILE A 82 10.91 4.23 1.52
C ILE A 82 10.19 2.92 1.16
N PHE A 83 9.40 2.37 2.08
CA PHE A 83 8.59 1.19 1.83
C PHE A 83 7.63 1.41 0.66
N SER A 84 6.90 2.54 0.65
CA SER A 84 5.96 2.83 -0.43
C SER A 84 6.65 2.90 -1.80
N ILE A 85 7.83 3.52 -1.90
CA ILE A 85 8.58 3.60 -3.15
C ILE A 85 9.01 2.21 -3.62
N ASN A 86 9.47 1.35 -2.70
CA ASN A 86 9.91 0.00 -3.05
C ASN A 86 8.73 -0.87 -3.52
N PHE A 87 7.61 -0.87 -2.81
CA PHE A 87 6.43 -1.63 -3.20
C PHE A 87 5.87 -1.19 -4.57
N LEU A 88 5.87 0.11 -4.87
CA LEU A 88 5.42 0.60 -6.17
C LEU A 88 6.36 0.23 -7.32
N LYS A 89 7.67 0.12 -7.07
CA LYS A 89 8.63 -0.40 -8.07
C LYS A 89 8.36 -1.86 -8.41
N GLU A 90 7.83 -2.61 -7.46
CA GLU A 90 7.41 -4.01 -7.63
C GLU A 90 5.95 -4.12 -8.09
N TYR A 91 5.30 -3.02 -8.47
CA TYR A 91 3.88 -2.96 -8.87
C TYR A 91 2.90 -3.46 -7.80
N ASN A 92 3.30 -3.42 -6.53
CA ASN A 92 2.49 -3.88 -5.41
C ASN A 92 1.77 -2.69 -4.75
N GLU A 93 0.73 -2.21 -5.43
CA GLU A 93 -0.09 -1.11 -4.92
C GLU A 93 -0.87 -1.49 -3.66
N ASP A 94 -1.32 -2.75 -3.57
CA ASP A 94 -2.07 -3.26 -2.42
C ASP A 94 -1.26 -3.15 -1.13
N ALA A 95 0.05 -3.41 -1.19
CA ALA A 95 0.95 -3.19 -0.06
C ALA A 95 0.97 -1.72 0.37
N VAL A 96 0.99 -0.77 -0.57
CA VAL A 96 0.95 0.66 -0.24
C VAL A 96 -0.40 1.05 0.38
N VAL A 97 -1.50 0.50 -0.11
CA VAL A 97 -2.83 0.74 0.46
C VAL A 97 -2.92 0.17 1.87
N ARG A 98 -2.41 -1.04 2.13
CA ARG A 98 -2.32 -1.60 3.49
C ARG A 98 -1.45 -0.73 4.40
N LEU A 99 -0.33 -0.21 3.90
CA LEU A 99 0.51 0.71 4.65
C LEU A 99 -0.24 2.00 5.01
N LEU A 100 -0.99 2.60 4.06
CA LEU A 100 -1.84 3.75 4.32
C LEU A 100 -2.90 3.46 5.39
N GLN A 101 -3.53 2.28 5.37
CA GLN A 101 -4.47 1.85 6.40
C GLN A 101 -3.80 1.77 7.78
N SER A 102 -2.60 1.20 7.86
CA SER A 102 -1.84 1.14 9.12
C SER A 102 -1.49 2.54 9.63
N LEU A 103 -1.00 3.43 8.76
CA LEU A 103 -0.66 4.81 9.15
C LEU A 103 -1.90 5.57 9.66
N LEU A 104 -3.05 5.36 9.03
CA LEU A 104 -4.32 5.96 9.47
C LEU A 104 -4.80 5.38 10.80
N LYS A 105 -4.71 4.06 11.00
CA LYS A 105 -5.10 3.38 12.26
C LYS A 105 -4.36 3.95 13.47
N TYR A 106 -3.10 4.32 13.29
CA TYR A 106 -2.23 4.83 14.36
C TYR A 106 -1.99 6.34 14.30
N ASP A 107 -2.88 7.09 13.65
CA ASP A 107 -2.86 8.57 13.57
C ASP A 107 -1.52 9.17 13.07
N MET A 108 -0.83 8.46 12.17
CA MET A 108 0.43 8.90 11.56
C MET A 108 0.17 9.76 10.32
N MET A 109 -0.61 10.84 10.48
CA MET A 109 -1.16 11.63 9.37
C MET A 109 -0.11 12.32 8.49
N THR A 110 1.03 12.70 9.08
CA THR A 110 2.15 13.30 8.34
C THR A 110 2.73 12.30 7.33
N GLU A 111 2.98 11.07 7.77
CA GLU A 111 3.53 10.00 6.94
C GLU A 111 2.49 9.48 5.96
N TYR A 112 1.24 9.35 6.40
CA TYR A 112 0.11 9.02 5.55
C TYR A 112 0.05 9.97 4.35
N SER A 113 0.12 11.28 4.60
CA SER A 113 0.08 12.30 3.54
C SER A 113 1.25 12.16 2.57
N LYS A 114 2.47 11.89 3.06
CA LYS A 114 3.65 11.66 2.20
C LYS A 114 3.47 10.41 1.33
N VAL A 115 3.03 9.29 1.91
CA VAL A 115 2.78 8.04 1.17
C VAL A 115 1.67 8.21 0.15
N LEU A 116 0.59 8.93 0.49
CA LEU A 116 -0.52 9.20 -0.41
C LEU A 116 -0.08 10.03 -1.63
N GLN A 117 0.76 11.04 -1.42
CA GLN A 117 1.35 11.82 -2.52
C GLN A 117 2.23 10.98 -3.43
N ILE A 118 2.97 10.01 -2.87
CA ILE A 118 3.79 9.07 -3.65
C ILE A 118 2.88 8.17 -4.51
N LEU A 119 1.83 7.60 -3.91
CA LEU A 119 0.85 6.77 -4.62
C LEU A 119 0.13 7.57 -5.71
N PHE A 120 -0.31 8.79 -5.42
CA PHE A 120 -0.94 9.66 -6.40
C PHE A 120 -0.01 9.97 -7.58
N GLY A 121 1.25 10.32 -7.29
CA GLY A 121 2.26 10.53 -8.31
C GLY A 121 2.50 9.30 -9.19
N TYR A 122 2.41 8.11 -8.61
CA TYR A 122 2.49 6.85 -9.34
C TYR A 122 1.28 6.63 -10.26
N LYS A 123 0.06 6.82 -9.75
CA LYS A 123 -1.18 6.73 -10.53
C LYS A 123 -1.23 7.73 -11.69
N LEU A 124 -0.75 8.96 -11.47
CA LEU A 124 -0.59 9.95 -12.53
C LEU A 124 0.35 9.48 -13.65
N LYS A 125 1.48 8.85 -13.29
CA LYS A 125 2.44 8.31 -14.29
C LYS A 125 1.82 7.19 -15.11
N GLN A 126 1.01 6.34 -14.48
CA GLN A 126 0.28 5.27 -15.16
C GLN A 126 -0.92 5.75 -15.98
N ARG A 127 -1.30 7.04 -15.87
CA ARG A 127 -2.54 7.59 -16.42
C ARG A 127 -3.81 6.93 -15.89
N ASP A 128 -3.76 6.42 -14.67
CA ASP A 128 -4.92 5.84 -13.99
C ASP A 128 -5.82 6.96 -13.42
N LEU A 129 -6.76 7.43 -14.24
CA LEU A 129 -7.73 8.45 -13.85
C LEU A 129 -8.64 8.01 -12.72
N ARG A 130 -9.04 6.72 -12.71
CA ARG A 130 -9.94 6.20 -11.70
C ARG A 130 -9.26 6.22 -10.34
N GLY A 131 -8.05 5.65 -10.25
CA GLY A 131 -7.25 5.66 -9.04
C GLY A 131 -6.94 7.08 -8.55
N CYS A 132 -6.62 8.00 -9.45
CA CYS A 132 -6.43 9.42 -9.08
C CYS A 132 -7.71 10.04 -8.49
N THR A 133 -8.87 9.76 -9.08
CA THR A 133 -10.16 10.30 -8.62
C THR A 133 -10.53 9.74 -7.24
N GLU A 134 -10.31 8.45 -7.01
CA GLU A 134 -10.53 7.81 -5.70
C GLU A 134 -9.62 8.40 -4.63
N ILE A 135 -8.34 8.66 -4.95
CA ILE A 135 -7.42 9.35 -4.03
C ILE A 135 -7.90 10.76 -3.70
N ILE A 136 -8.33 11.55 -4.68
CA ILE A 136 -8.85 12.90 -4.44
C ILE A 136 -10.08 12.87 -3.53
N LYS A 137 -11.02 11.95 -3.74
CA LYS A 137 -12.18 11.78 -2.86
C LYS A 137 -11.77 11.44 -1.43
N ASN A 138 -10.79 10.56 -1.25
CA ASN A 138 -10.26 10.25 0.08
C ASN A 138 -9.59 11.46 0.74
N CYS A 139 -8.86 12.27 -0.03
CA CYS A 139 -8.30 13.53 0.47
C CYS A 139 -9.38 14.49 0.97
N GLU A 140 -10.50 14.62 0.25
CA GLU A 140 -11.64 15.45 0.67
C GLU A 140 -12.26 14.94 1.99
N VAL A 141 -12.47 13.63 2.11
CA VAL A 141 -13.03 13.02 3.33
C VAL A 141 -12.11 13.22 4.55
N LEU A 142 -10.80 13.12 4.34
CA LEU A 142 -9.80 13.23 5.41
C LEU A 142 -9.28 14.67 5.62
N ASN A 143 -9.81 15.66 4.90
CA ASN A 143 -9.33 17.05 4.89
C ASN A 143 -7.82 17.20 4.62
N ILE A 144 -7.27 16.36 3.73
CA ILE A 144 -5.88 16.40 3.31
C ILE A 144 -5.78 17.16 1.99
N SER A 145 -4.80 18.08 1.90
CA SER A 145 -4.51 18.78 0.65
C SER A 145 -3.32 18.15 -0.07
N LEU A 146 -3.48 17.86 -1.36
CA LEU A 146 -2.38 17.43 -2.21
C LEU A 146 -1.59 18.65 -2.75
N PRO A 147 -0.29 18.49 -3.02
CA PRO A 147 0.51 19.55 -3.63
C PRO A 147 -0.07 20.05 -4.96
N SER A 148 -0.07 21.38 -5.15
CA SER A 148 -0.67 22.03 -6.33
C SER A 148 -0.07 21.56 -7.66
N ASN A 149 1.20 21.16 -7.67
CA ASN A 149 1.85 20.60 -8.86
C ASN A 149 1.23 19.25 -9.28
N GLN A 150 0.82 18.41 -8.33
CA GLN A 150 0.18 17.13 -8.60
C GLN A 150 -1.29 17.35 -9.03
N GLN A 151 -2.00 18.28 -8.38
CA GLN A 151 -3.34 18.69 -8.78
C GLN A 151 -3.37 19.23 -10.22
N GLY A 152 -2.41 20.09 -10.58
CA GLY A 152 -2.28 20.62 -11.95
C GLY A 152 -2.07 19.51 -12.99
N LYS A 153 -1.24 18.50 -12.68
CA LYS A 153 -1.03 17.33 -13.55
C LYS A 153 -2.31 16.51 -13.73
N TYR A 154 -3.08 16.31 -12.67
CA TYR A 154 -4.37 15.61 -12.73
C TYR A 154 -5.38 16.36 -13.61
N ILE A 155 -5.49 17.69 -13.46
CA ILE A 155 -6.37 18.52 -14.29
C ILE A 155 -5.97 18.43 -15.77
N GLN A 156 -4.68 18.53 -16.09
CA GLN A 156 -4.19 18.36 -17.46
C GLN A 156 -4.56 16.99 -18.04
N MET A 157 -4.51 15.93 -17.22
CA MET A 157 -4.90 14.58 -17.62
C MET A 157 -6.40 14.48 -17.92
N LEU A 158 -7.26 15.06 -17.07
CA LEU A 158 -8.70 15.12 -17.29
C LEU A 158 -9.06 15.85 -18.59
N ILE A 159 -8.43 17.00 -18.84
CA ILE A 159 -8.67 17.80 -20.04
C ILE A 159 -8.29 17.00 -21.29
N ARG A 160 -7.12 16.36 -21.30
CA ARG A 160 -6.66 15.56 -22.45
C ARG A 160 -7.58 14.38 -22.74
N ASN A 161 -8.08 13.69 -21.72
CA ASN A 161 -9.01 12.56 -21.93
C ASN A 161 -10.35 13.00 -22.53
N LYS A 162 -10.87 14.17 -22.14
CA LYS A 162 -12.09 14.73 -22.75
C LYS A 162 -11.94 15.02 -24.25
N TYR A 163 -10.74 15.35 -24.71
CA TYR A 163 -10.48 15.58 -26.14
C TYR A 163 -10.25 14.29 -26.94
N THR A 164 -9.86 13.18 -26.29
CA THR A 164 -9.74 11.86 -26.95
C THR A 164 -11.08 11.13 -27.06
N GLU A 165 -12.04 11.41 -26.18
CA GLU A 165 -13.44 11.01 -26.35
C GLU A 165 -14.09 11.89 -27.43
N LYS A 166 -13.79 11.63 -28.71
CA LYS A 166 -14.63 12.18 -29.79
C LYS A 166 -16.08 11.73 -29.56
N PRO A 167 -17.09 12.59 -29.83
CA PRO A 167 -18.49 12.18 -29.75
C PRO A 167 -18.67 10.93 -30.61
N LYS A 168 -19.22 9.85 -30.04
CA LYS A 168 -19.71 8.73 -30.84
C LYS A 168 -20.66 9.34 -31.86
N GLU A 169 -20.30 9.31 -33.14
CA GLU A 169 -21.23 9.66 -34.20
C GLU A 169 -22.48 8.81 -33.99
N THR A 170 -23.60 9.48 -33.70
CA THR A 170 -24.92 8.85 -33.64
C THR A 170 -25.12 8.03 -34.92
N PRO A 171 -25.52 6.75 -34.83
CA PRO A 171 -25.75 5.96 -36.02
C PRO A 171 -26.83 6.65 -36.85
N LYS A 172 -26.46 7.06 -38.06
CA LYS A 172 -27.42 7.57 -39.05
C LYS A 172 -28.48 6.49 -39.23
N ILE A 173 -29.71 6.79 -38.80
CA ILE A 173 -30.89 5.97 -39.05
C ILE A 173 -31.09 5.98 -40.57
N GLY A 174 -30.52 4.97 -41.23
CA GLY A 174 -30.77 4.66 -42.62
C GLY A 174 -32.18 4.09 -42.74
N GLY A 175 -33.12 4.92 -43.19
CA GLY A 175 -34.42 4.43 -43.59
C GLY A 175 -34.28 3.44 -44.75
N LYS A 176 -34.86 2.24 -44.60
CA LYS A 176 -35.76 1.63 -45.58
C LYS A 176 -36.27 0.25 -45.13
N ASN A 177 -37.60 0.16 -45.17
CA ASN A 177 -38.43 -1.01 -45.48
C ASN A 177 -38.69 -2.06 -44.38
N PHE A 178 -39.69 -1.73 -43.56
CA PHE A 178 -40.58 -2.72 -42.95
C PHE A 178 -41.31 -3.51 -44.05
N LYS A 179 -41.18 -4.85 -44.07
CA LYS A 179 -42.16 -5.77 -44.67
C LYS A 179 -42.48 -6.85 -43.65
N MET A 180 -43.65 -6.74 -43.03
CA MET A 180 -44.28 -7.89 -42.37
C MET A 180 -44.83 -8.82 -43.44
N LYS A 181 -44.56 -10.12 -43.31
CA LYS A 181 -45.35 -11.17 -43.96
C LYS A 181 -46.10 -11.91 -42.84
N PHE A 182 -47.41 -11.99 -43.01
CA PHE A 182 -48.29 -12.89 -42.28
C PHE A 182 -47.91 -14.35 -42.56
#